data_AF-A0A3A6NNU5-F1
#
_entry.id   AF-A0A3A6NNU5-F1
#
_cell.length_a   1.000
_cell.length_b   1.000
_cell.length_c   1.000
_cell.angle_alpha   90.00
_cell.angle_beta   90.00
_cell.angle_gamma   90.00
#
_symmetry.space_group_name_H-M   'P 1'
#
loop_
_entity.id
_entity.type
_entity.pdbx_description
1 polymer ?
#
loop_
_entity_poly.entity_id
_entity_poly.type
_entity_poly.pdbx_seq_one_letter_code
_entity_poly.pdbx_strand_id
1 'polypeptide(L)'
;MGQQKEAIKMAIKDEILGRFRKMKAKSGDVLAPAWLYDDFMANLSAKEQKAFEEIISEMIKEGLLEYVGGAKPTYAITQKGLDILC
;
A
#
# COMPACT_ATOMS: atom_id res chain seq x y z
N MET A 1 -16.63 -0.44 -17.62
CA MET A 1 -16.43 -0.83 -16.20
C MET A 1 -14.96 -0.88 -15.76
N GLY A 2 -13.95 -0.83 -16.65
CA GLY A 2 -12.53 -0.88 -16.26
C GLY A 2 -11.98 0.40 -15.61
N GLN A 3 -12.38 1.58 -16.09
CA GLN A 3 -11.78 2.87 -15.69
C GLN A 3 -11.98 3.23 -14.21
N GLN A 4 -13.13 2.89 -13.62
CA GLN A 4 -13.42 3.22 -12.21
C GLN A 4 -12.58 2.38 -11.25
N LYS A 5 -12.32 1.12 -11.59
CA LYS A 5 -11.48 0.22 -10.78
C LYS A 5 -10.03 0.65 -10.80
N GLU A 6 -9.51 1.03 -11.97
CA GLU A 6 -8.14 1.56 -12.07
C GLU A 6 -7.95 2.85 -11.27
N ALA A 7 -8.92 3.77 -11.32
CA ALA A 7 -8.88 4.99 -10.51
C ALA A 7 -8.80 4.68 -9.00
N ILE A 8 -9.58 3.71 -8.52
CA ILE A 8 -9.53 3.25 -7.12
C ILE A 8 -8.15 2.66 -6.79
N LYS A 9 -7.61 1.80 -7.66
CA LYS A 9 -6.27 1.23 -7.46
C LYS A 9 -5.21 2.31 -7.36
N MET A 10 -5.25 3.31 -8.25
CA MET A 10 -4.30 4.41 -8.23
C MET A 10 -4.43 5.27 -6.96
N ALA A 11 -5.66 5.56 -6.51
CA ALA A 11 -5.88 6.29 -5.26
C ALA A 11 -5.33 5.54 -4.05
N ILE A 12 -5.52 4.22 -3.99
CA ILE A 12 -4.96 3.37 -2.94
C ILE A 12 -3.43 3.36 -2.98
N LYS A 13 -2.84 3.21 -4.17
CA LYS A 13 -1.38 3.26 -4.37
C LYS A 13 -0.82 4.58 -3.86
N ASP A 14 -1.45 5.70 -4.23
CA ASP A 14 -1.06 7.03 -3.81
C ASP A 14 -1.16 7.22 -2.29
N GLU A 15 -2.23 6.75 -1.63
CA GLU A 15 -2.34 6.86 -0.17
C GLU A 15 -1.29 6.02 0.57
N ILE A 16 -1.03 4.79 0.11
CA ILE A 16 0.01 3.92 0.71
C ILE A 16 1.39 4.55 0.57
N LEU A 17 1.76 4.98 -0.64
CA LEU A 17 3.03 5.66 -0.91
C LEU A 17 3.12 7.00 -0.18
N GLY A 18 2.02 7.76 -0.16
CA GLY A 18 1.87 9.00 0.57
C GLY A 18 2.04 8.82 2.07
N ARG A 19 1.62 7.69 2.64
CA ARG A 19 1.86 7.36 4.05
C ARG A 19 3.36 7.21 4.34
N PHE A 20 4.08 6.47 3.52
CA PHE A 20 5.54 6.36 3.64
C PHE A 20 6.24 7.71 3.49
N ARG A 21 5.79 8.53 2.54
CA ARG A 21 6.29 9.91 2.36
C ARG A 21 6.06 10.78 3.59
N LYS A 22 4.84 10.76 4.17
CA LYS A 22 4.49 11.49 5.41
C LYS A 22 5.36 11.05 6.59
N MET A 23 5.68 9.76 6.66
CA MET A 23 6.57 9.18 7.68
C MET A 23 8.05 9.50 7.46
N LYS A 24 8.43 10.08 6.31
CA LYS A 24 9.84 10.19 5.87
C LYS A 24 10.54 8.83 5.92
N ALA A 25 9.84 7.81 5.44
CA ALA A 25 10.29 6.43 5.47
C ALA A 25 11.61 6.24 4.73
N LYS A 26 12.39 5.27 5.19
CA LYS A 26 13.62 4.75 4.56
C LYS A 26 13.37 3.33 4.08
N SER A 27 14.29 2.80 3.26
CA SER A 27 14.15 1.45 2.72
C SER A 27 14.09 0.45 3.87
N GLY A 28 13.10 -0.44 3.84
CA GLY A 28 12.81 -1.41 4.88
C GLY A 28 11.85 -0.92 5.98
N ASP A 29 11.48 0.37 6.00
CA ASP A 29 10.45 0.83 6.93
C ASP A 29 9.09 0.21 6.61
N VAL A 30 8.35 -0.11 7.66
CA VAL A 30 7.07 -0.82 7.58
C VAL A 30 5.88 0.09 7.85
N LEU A 31 4.75 -0.18 7.20
CA LEU A 31 3.48 0.41 7.60
C LEU A 31 3.12 -0.08 8.99
N ALA A 32 2.67 0.85 9.84
CA ALA A 32 2.11 0.50 11.14
C ALA A 32 0.85 -0.37 10.92
N PRO A 33 0.80 -1.60 11.46
CA PRO A 33 -0.35 -2.48 11.26
C PRO A 33 -1.66 -1.87 11.79
N ALA A 34 -1.59 -1.11 12.88
CA ALA A 34 -2.75 -0.40 13.41
C ALA A 34 -3.33 0.60 12.40
N TRP A 35 -2.48 1.39 11.73
CA TRP A 35 -2.95 2.30 10.70
C TRP A 35 -3.50 1.53 9.47
N LEU A 36 -2.81 0.46 9.05
CA LEU A 36 -3.24 -0.30 7.88
C LEU A 36 -4.63 -0.94 8.10
N TYR A 37 -4.84 -1.61 9.22
CA TYR A 37 -6.07 -2.36 9.47
C TYR A 37 -7.17 -1.52 10.11
N ASP A 38 -6.84 -0.77 11.15
CA ASP A 38 -7.83 -0.11 11.99
C ASP A 38 -8.27 1.24 11.41
N ASP A 39 -7.46 1.85 10.52
CA ASP A 39 -7.76 3.13 9.87
C ASP A 39 -7.99 2.94 8.36
N PHE A 40 -7.00 2.46 7.61
CA PHE A 40 -7.10 2.42 6.16
C PHE A 40 -8.10 1.37 5.66
N MET A 41 -7.88 0.08 5.95
CA MET A 41 -8.75 -1.01 5.47
C MET A 41 -10.15 -0.96 6.06
N ALA A 42 -10.30 -0.47 7.30
CA ALA A 42 -11.60 -0.28 7.94
C ALA A 42 -12.52 0.71 7.19
N ASN A 43 -11.93 1.69 6.49
CA ASN A 43 -12.66 2.68 5.71
C ASN A 43 -12.91 2.26 4.24
N LEU A 44 -12.36 1.12 3.78
CA LEU A 44 -12.55 0.65 2.42
C LEU A 44 -13.86 -0.13 2.27
N SER A 45 -14.63 0.17 1.21
CA SER A 45 -15.75 -0.67 0.79
C SER A 45 -15.28 -2.01 0.21
N ALA A 46 -16.19 -2.98 0.09
CA ALA A 46 -15.85 -4.30 -0.48
C ALA A 46 -15.24 -4.24 -1.90
N LYS A 47 -15.56 -3.21 -2.70
CA LYS A 47 -14.95 -3.00 -4.02
C LYS A 47 -13.52 -2.48 -3.89
N GLU A 48 -13.30 -1.55 -2.96
CA GLU A 48 -11.98 -0.96 -2.71
C GLU A 48 -11.05 -1.96 -2.03
N GLN A 49 -11.55 -2.83 -1.17
CA GLN A 49 -10.75 -3.92 -0.58
C GLN A 49 -10.21 -4.88 -1.65
N LYS A 50 -11.03 -5.27 -2.62
CA LYS A 50 -10.55 -6.07 -3.76
C LYS A 50 -9.50 -5.32 -4.58
N ALA A 51 -9.75 -4.04 -4.86
CA ALA A 51 -8.80 -3.19 -5.57
C ALA A 51 -7.48 -3.03 -4.80
N PHE A 52 -7.55 -2.95 -3.46
CA PHE A 52 -6.41 -2.90 -2.55
C PHE A 52 -5.57 -4.17 -2.66
N GLU A 53 -6.18 -5.35 -2.55
CA GLU A 53 -5.46 -6.62 -2.66
C GLU A 53 -4.76 -6.76 -4.02
N GLU A 54 -5.43 -6.36 -5.10
CA GLU A 54 -4.87 -6.38 -6.44
C GLU A 54 -3.68 -5.42 -6.57
N ILE A 55 -3.84 -4.14 -6.19
CA ILE A 55 -2.78 -3.15 -6.36
C ILE A 55 -1.58 -3.43 -5.43
N ILE A 56 -1.81 -3.94 -4.23
CA ILE A 56 -0.72 -4.37 -3.34
C ILE A 56 0.05 -5.54 -3.95
N SER A 57 -0.65 -6.52 -4.53
CA SER A 57 0.01 -7.63 -5.23
C SER A 57 0.82 -7.14 -6.42
N GLU A 58 0.30 -6.18 -7.19
CA GLU A 58 1.02 -5.51 -8.27
C GLU A 58 2.27 -4.80 -7.73
N MET A 59 2.15 -3.98 -6.68
CA MET A 59 3.27 -3.26 -6.06
C MET A 59 4.36 -4.20 -5.52
N ILE A 60 3.99 -5.35 -4.95
CA ILE A 60 4.95 -6.37 -4.50
C ILE A 60 5.66 -7.01 -5.70
N LYS A 61 4.92 -7.38 -6.76
CA LYS A 61 5.50 -7.96 -7.98
C LYS A 61 6.42 -6.98 -8.71
N GLU A 62 6.06 -5.70 -8.71
CA GLU A 62 6.90 -4.61 -9.23
C GLU A 62 8.13 -4.35 -8.35
N GLY A 63 8.20 -4.93 -7.15
CA GLY A 63 9.28 -4.75 -6.19
C GLY A 63 9.26 -3.36 -5.54
N LEU A 64 8.09 -2.74 -5.39
CA LEU A 64 7.92 -1.46 -4.69
C LEU A 64 7.73 -1.67 -3.19
N LEU A 65 7.02 -2.74 -2.84
CA LEU A 65 6.76 -3.15 -1.47
C LEU A 65 7.22 -4.59 -1.23
N GLU A 66 7.48 -4.92 0.02
CA GLU A 66 7.71 -6.29 0.46
C GLU A 66 6.66 -6.68 1.51
N TYR A 67 6.15 -7.90 1.40
CA TYR A 67 5.23 -8.45 2.39
C TYR A 67 6.02 -8.80 3.66
N VAL A 68 5.55 -8.28 4.80
CA VAL A 68 6.11 -8.56 6.11
C VAL A 68 5.09 -9.39 6.89
N GLY A 69 5.40 -10.66 7.08
CA GLY A 69 4.57 -11.59 7.85
C GLY A 69 4.61 -11.31 9.35
N GLY A 70 3.69 -11.93 10.11
CA GLY A 70 3.61 -11.82 11.55
C GLY A 70 2.18 -12.01 12.06
N ALA A 71 1.94 -11.75 13.34
CA ALA A 71 0.60 -11.85 13.94
C ALA A 71 -0.41 -10.87 13.32
N LYS A 72 0.08 -9.69 12.88
CA LYS A 72 -0.64 -8.74 12.01
C LYS A 72 0.27 -8.44 10.82
N PRO A 73 0.03 -9.04 9.64
CA PRO A 73 0.84 -8.80 8.45
C PRO A 73 0.88 -7.33 8.03
N THR A 74 1.95 -6.91 7.38
CA THR A 74 2.07 -5.53 6.88
C THR A 74 2.99 -5.48 5.66
N TYR A 75 3.35 -4.28 5.22
CA TYR A 75 4.19 -4.04 4.05
C TYR A 75 5.36 -3.12 4.39
N ALA A 76 6.55 -3.48 3.93
CA ALA A 76 7.73 -2.64 3.97
C ALA A 76 7.92 -1.92 2.62
N ILE A 77 8.40 -0.68 2.64
CA ILE A 77 8.81 0.01 1.42
C ILE A 77 10.22 -0.41 1.01
N THR A 78 10.41 -0.68 -0.27
CA THR A 78 11.73 -0.99 -0.84
C THR A 78 12.45 0.28 -1.28
N GLN A 79 13.74 0.18 -1.61
CA GLN A 79 14.47 1.28 -2.25
C GLN A 79 13.79 1.73 -3.55
N LYS A 80 13.35 0.78 -4.38
CA LYS A 80 12.65 1.10 -5.64
C LYS A 80 11.33 1.83 -5.40
N GLY A 81 10.59 1.45 -4.35
CA GLY A 81 9.37 2.15 -3.94
C GLY A 81 9.63 3.59 -3.51
N LEU A 82 10.75 3.84 -2.83
CA LEU A 82 11.18 5.19 -2.44
C LEU A 82 11.63 6.04 -3.63
N ASP A 83 12.28 5.44 -4.62
CA ASP A 83 12.73 6.18 -5.81
C ASP A 83 11.56 6.76 -6.62
N ILE A 84 10.34 6.21 -6.47
CA ILE A 84 9.10 6.74 -7.08
C ILE A 84 8.50 7.89 -6.27
N LEU A 85 8.87 8.03 -4.98
CA LEU A 85 8.42 9.12 -4.12
C LEU A 85 9.21 10.42 -4.30
N CYS A 86 10.41 10.33 -4.89
CA CYS A 86 11.32 11.46 -5.16
C CYS A 86 11.08 12.07 -6.54
#